data_AF-A0A135WKL0-F1
#
_entry.id   AF-A0A135WKL0-F1
#
_cell.length_a   1.000
_cell.length_b   1.000
_cell.length_c   1.000
_cell.angle_alpha   90.00
_cell.angle_beta   90.00
_cell.angle_gamma   90.00
#
_symmetry.space_group_name_H-M   'P 1'
#
loop_
_entity.id
_entity.type
_entity.pdbx_description
1 polymer ?
#
loop_
_entity_poly.entity_id
_entity_poly.type
_entity_poly.pdbx_seq_one_letter_code
_entity_poly.pdbx_strand_id
1 'polypeptide(L)'
;MKKILLSLIVGLSAASVNAQINIPSTPQETIVGENAFMDASPYSPNNGWTASESKGLAFPETDLTQFRFKTDNINPSVAATAYNGMIVYNTATGTTADPAITTQTSGLQPGFYYFSNPTGSSTFTVTAGRWLPLGASPKVTIGTAETTTNTLINTGVGVDKQLYAMKGTFTASGTSTAVNIPAPAGMTTLYGITIYKAGTNTVYDRSLYSYTVATSAGNAITGSPSMSVVYPSGTYDYVIEYLK
;
A
#
# COMPACT_ATOMS: atom_id res chain seq x y z
N MET A 1 -51.06 -1.13 45.53
CA MET A 1 -49.79 -1.92 45.55
C MET A 1 -49.52 -2.66 44.23
N LYS A 2 -50.41 -3.52 43.72
CA LYS A 2 -50.24 -4.24 42.42
C LYS A 2 -49.95 -3.32 41.21
N LYS A 3 -50.61 -2.15 41.13
CA LYS A 3 -50.42 -1.17 40.06
C LYS A 3 -49.09 -0.38 40.16
N ILE A 4 -48.54 -0.24 41.38
CA ILE A 4 -47.26 0.44 41.64
C ILE A 4 -46.09 -0.48 41.26
N LEU A 5 -46.22 -1.80 41.50
CA LEU A 5 -45.24 -2.79 41.08
C LEU A 5 -45.11 -2.88 39.55
N LEU A 6 -46.22 -2.77 38.81
CA LEU A 6 -46.24 -2.85 37.36
C LEU A 6 -45.53 -1.65 36.70
N SER A 7 -45.72 -0.44 37.24
CA SER A 7 -45.04 0.77 36.79
C SER A 7 -43.54 0.76 37.10
N LEU A 8 -43.09 0.07 38.16
CA LEU A 8 -41.68 -0.05 38.51
C LEU A 8 -40.92 -0.98 37.54
N ILE A 9 -41.57 -2.05 37.06
CA ILE A 9 -41.00 -3.01 36.09
C ILE A 9 -40.91 -2.42 34.67
N VAL A 10 -41.88 -1.58 34.29
CA VAL A 10 -41.85 -0.85 33.00
C VAL A 10 -40.81 0.28 33.01
N GLY A 11 -40.52 0.86 34.18
CA GLY A 11 -39.42 1.84 34.35
C GLY A 11 -38.03 1.23 34.28
N LEU A 12 -37.85 -0.03 34.72
CA LEU A 12 -36.56 -0.74 34.65
C LEU A 12 -36.19 -1.23 33.24
N SER A 13 -37.15 -1.33 32.32
CA SER A 13 -36.94 -1.80 30.94
C SER A 13 -36.67 -0.68 29.93
N ALA A 14 -36.70 0.59 30.37
CA ALA A 14 -36.54 1.77 29.51
C ALA A 14 -35.13 2.42 29.57
N ALA A 15 -34.18 1.87 30.35
CA ALA A 15 -32.85 2.45 30.49
C ALA A 15 -31.80 1.75 29.59
N SER A 16 -31.66 2.28 28.37
CA SER A 16 -30.50 2.20 27.46
C SER A 16 -29.90 0.83 27.10
N VAL A 17 -30.26 0.33 25.90
CA VAL A 17 -29.48 -0.68 25.15
C VAL A 17 -28.69 0.06 24.07
N ASN A 18 -27.50 0.56 24.38
CA ASN A 18 -26.58 1.11 23.39
C ASN A 18 -25.49 0.08 23.08
N ALA A 19 -25.64 -0.67 21.99
CA ALA A 19 -24.57 -1.49 21.47
C ALA A 19 -24.27 -1.09 20.02
N GLN A 20 -23.08 -0.55 19.78
CA GLN A 20 -22.39 -0.57 18.49
C GLN A 20 -20.92 -1.05 18.66
N ILE A 21 -20.75 -1.91 19.69
CA ILE A 21 -19.64 -2.76 20.18
C ILE A 21 -18.40 -2.07 20.83
N ASN A 22 -18.35 -2.14 22.17
CA ASN A 22 -17.14 -2.29 23.00
C ASN A 22 -17.51 -3.14 24.24
N ILE A 23 -16.75 -4.19 24.59
CA ILE A 23 -17.19 -5.18 25.60
C ILE A 23 -16.03 -5.98 26.25
N PRO A 24 -15.83 -5.85 27.57
CA PRO A 24 -14.99 -6.72 28.41
C PRO A 24 -15.78 -7.82 29.15
N SER A 25 -17.03 -8.11 28.75
CA SER A 25 -17.84 -9.26 29.21
C SER A 25 -18.98 -9.58 28.21
N THR A 26 -19.65 -10.73 28.41
CA THR A 26 -20.06 -11.69 27.36
C THR A 26 -21.06 -11.20 26.29
N PRO A 27 -20.62 -11.02 25.02
CA PRO A 27 -21.34 -11.56 23.87
C PRO A 27 -21.02 -13.06 23.77
N GLN A 28 -22.01 -13.86 23.40
CA GLN A 28 -21.91 -15.32 23.38
C GLN A 28 -22.93 -15.81 22.31
N GLU A 29 -22.86 -17.01 21.72
CA GLU A 29 -22.63 -18.29 22.41
C GLU A 29 -21.84 -19.36 21.62
N THR A 30 -21.14 -19.06 20.52
CA THR A 30 -19.92 -19.83 20.15
C THR A 30 -19.21 -19.32 18.90
N ILE A 31 -17.98 -18.87 19.12
CA ILE A 31 -16.79 -19.27 18.36
C ILE A 31 -15.84 -19.78 19.45
N VAL A 32 -15.96 -21.05 19.85
CA VAL A 32 -15.15 -21.65 20.94
C VAL A 32 -14.06 -22.52 20.30
N GLY A 33 -12.80 -22.19 20.56
CA GLY A 33 -11.62 -22.90 20.03
C GLY A 33 -11.23 -22.52 18.60
N GLU A 34 -11.92 -21.54 18.01
CA GLU A 34 -11.77 -21.11 16.62
C GLU A 34 -11.17 -19.69 16.55
N ASN A 35 -10.62 -19.30 15.38
CA ASN A 35 -9.73 -18.14 15.27
C ASN A 35 -10.43 -16.75 15.12
N ALA A 36 -11.73 -16.71 14.80
CA ALA A 36 -12.41 -15.47 14.43
C ALA A 36 -13.04 -14.75 15.64
N PHE A 37 -12.74 -13.45 15.80
CA PHE A 37 -13.39 -12.60 16.81
C PHE A 37 -14.79 -12.13 16.38
N MET A 38 -14.99 -11.89 15.08
CA MET A 38 -16.29 -11.59 14.45
C MET A 38 -16.41 -12.39 13.17
N ASP A 39 -17.31 -13.36 13.12
CA ASP A 39 -17.56 -14.16 11.92
C ASP A 39 -18.81 -13.68 11.17
N ALA A 40 -18.59 -13.03 10.04
CA ALA A 40 -19.64 -12.64 9.09
C ALA A 40 -19.71 -13.58 7.87
N SER A 41 -18.88 -14.64 7.82
CA SER A 41 -18.86 -15.59 6.70
C SER A 41 -20.19 -16.34 6.44
N PRO A 42 -21.12 -16.51 7.41
CA PRO A 42 -22.43 -17.09 7.12
C PRO A 42 -23.31 -16.25 6.18
N TYR A 43 -23.01 -14.95 5.98
CA TYR A 43 -23.69 -14.08 5.02
C TYR A 43 -23.20 -14.32 3.57
N SER A 44 -23.25 -15.58 3.14
CA SER A 44 -22.76 -16.04 1.84
C SER A 44 -23.87 -16.58 0.91
N PRO A 45 -23.67 -16.58 -0.42
CA PRO A 45 -24.60 -17.21 -1.37
C PRO A 45 -24.85 -18.70 -1.11
N ASN A 46 -23.87 -19.41 -0.54
CA ASN A 46 -24.00 -20.82 -0.20
C ASN A 46 -24.98 -21.06 0.97
N ASN A 47 -25.32 -20.02 1.73
CA ASN A 47 -26.30 -20.03 2.80
C ASN A 47 -27.61 -19.32 2.41
N GLY A 48 -27.82 -19.05 1.12
CA GLY A 48 -29.05 -18.47 0.59
C GLY A 48 -29.12 -16.94 0.63
N TRP A 49 -28.03 -16.25 0.98
CA TRP A 49 -27.97 -14.78 0.96
C TRP A 49 -27.62 -14.25 -0.43
N THR A 50 -28.36 -13.25 -0.90
CA THR A 50 -28.28 -12.74 -2.27
C THR A 50 -27.84 -11.28 -2.33
N ALA A 51 -28.15 -10.58 -3.43
CA ALA A 51 -27.76 -9.18 -3.62
C ALA A 51 -28.31 -8.30 -2.48
N SER A 52 -27.45 -7.43 -1.95
CA SER A 52 -27.78 -6.47 -0.88
C SER A 52 -28.03 -7.06 0.52
N GLU A 53 -27.80 -8.36 0.73
CA GLU A 53 -27.95 -8.99 2.05
C GLU A 53 -26.61 -9.27 2.75
N SER A 54 -25.53 -9.45 1.99
CA SER A 54 -24.16 -9.54 2.51
C SER A 54 -23.79 -8.31 3.34
N LYS A 55 -23.03 -8.51 4.41
CA LYS A 55 -22.65 -7.47 5.37
C LYS A 55 -21.17 -7.12 5.25
N GLY A 56 -20.84 -5.84 5.33
CA GLY A 56 -19.48 -5.33 5.42
C GLY A 56 -19.23 -4.63 6.74
N LEU A 57 -17.96 -4.28 7.00
CA LEU A 57 -17.59 -3.42 8.12
C LEU A 57 -17.46 -1.98 7.62
N ALA A 58 -18.24 -1.07 8.19
CA ALA A 58 -18.08 0.36 7.97
C ALA A 58 -17.03 0.89 8.96
N PHE A 59 -16.01 1.58 8.45
CA PHE A 59 -14.96 2.20 9.26
C PHE A 59 -15.17 3.71 9.34
N PRO A 60 -14.72 4.37 10.42
CA PRO A 60 -14.81 5.81 10.53
C PRO A 60 -13.97 6.51 9.46
N GLU A 61 -14.54 7.54 8.84
CA GLU A 61 -13.80 8.49 8.02
C GLU A 61 -13.08 9.51 8.92
N THR A 62 -11.86 9.87 8.57
CA THR A 62 -11.06 10.85 9.31
C THR A 62 -10.13 11.64 8.39
N ASP A 63 -9.79 12.86 8.78
CA ASP A 63 -8.68 13.59 8.19
C ASP A 63 -7.43 13.31 9.03
N LEU A 64 -6.52 12.46 8.55
CA LEU A 64 -5.30 12.11 9.27
C LEU A 64 -4.30 13.28 9.42
N THR A 65 -4.44 14.36 8.66
CA THR A 65 -3.65 15.58 8.85
C THR A 65 -4.10 16.33 10.12
N GLN A 66 -5.36 16.18 10.52
CA GLN A 66 -5.95 16.83 11.68
C GLN A 66 -6.21 15.88 12.86
N PHE A 67 -6.28 14.57 12.61
CA PHE A 67 -6.55 13.56 13.62
C PHE A 67 -5.52 13.59 14.76
N ARG A 68 -6.01 13.45 16.00
CA ARG A 68 -5.20 13.39 17.22
C ARG A 68 -5.69 12.26 18.11
N PHE A 69 -4.76 11.47 18.63
CA PHE A 69 -5.09 10.49 19.66
C PHE A 69 -5.44 11.19 20.97
N LYS A 70 -6.48 10.67 21.65
CA LYS A 70 -6.71 10.97 23.06
C LYS A 70 -5.81 10.08 23.91
N THR A 71 -4.80 10.69 24.51
CA THR A 71 -3.73 9.98 25.25
C THR A 71 -3.93 9.94 26.76
N ASP A 72 -4.87 10.72 27.30
CA ASP A 72 -5.08 10.90 28.76
C ASP A 72 -5.43 9.61 29.53
N ASN A 73 -5.89 8.56 28.84
CA ASN A 73 -6.39 7.34 29.49
C ASN A 73 -5.98 6.05 28.77
N ILE A 74 -4.77 6.01 28.20
CA ILE A 74 -4.25 4.78 27.60
C ILE A 74 -3.74 3.88 28.72
N ASN A 75 -4.42 2.74 28.92
CA ASN A 75 -4.09 1.75 29.94
C ASN A 75 -4.63 0.36 29.51
N PRO A 76 -4.24 -0.73 30.20
CA PRO A 76 -4.67 -2.09 29.88
C PRO A 76 -6.19 -2.33 29.80
N SER A 77 -7.01 -1.51 30.46
CA SER A 77 -8.47 -1.67 30.51
C SER A 77 -9.23 -0.82 29.49
N VAL A 78 -8.58 0.16 28.85
CA VAL A 78 -9.24 1.14 27.97
C VAL A 78 -8.69 1.09 26.54
N ALA A 79 -7.37 0.99 26.40
CA ALA A 79 -6.69 0.91 25.11
C ALA A 79 -5.44 0.03 25.30
N ALA A 80 -5.67 -1.27 25.53
CA ALA A 80 -4.65 -2.23 25.92
C ALA A 80 -3.48 -2.34 24.94
N THR A 81 -3.69 -1.99 23.68
CA THR A 81 -2.68 -1.99 22.62
C THR A 81 -2.22 -0.59 22.22
N ALA A 82 -2.62 0.45 22.96
CA ALA A 82 -2.43 1.86 22.61
C ALA A 82 -2.77 2.13 21.12
N TYR A 83 -3.98 1.69 20.74
CA TYR A 83 -4.54 1.80 19.39
C TYR A 83 -3.77 1.05 18.28
N ASN A 84 -2.81 0.18 18.60
CA ASN A 84 -2.16 -0.67 17.60
C ASN A 84 -3.20 -1.52 16.87
N GLY A 85 -3.23 -1.43 15.54
CA GLY A 85 -4.20 -2.08 14.66
C GLY A 85 -5.49 -1.29 14.43
N MET A 86 -5.64 -0.07 14.96
CA MET A 86 -6.80 0.78 14.67
C MET A 86 -6.88 1.10 13.18
N ILE A 87 -8.04 0.88 12.54
CA ILE A 87 -8.28 1.14 11.12
C ILE A 87 -9.23 2.33 10.95
N VAL A 88 -8.92 3.19 9.99
CA VAL A 88 -9.73 4.35 9.58
C VAL A 88 -9.71 4.50 8.06
N TYR A 89 -10.70 5.18 7.50
CA TYR A 89 -10.64 5.68 6.12
C TYR A 89 -10.16 7.14 6.15
N ASN A 90 -8.97 7.42 5.64
CA ASN A 90 -8.45 8.77 5.51
C ASN A 90 -9.10 9.49 4.32
N THR A 91 -9.49 10.74 4.49
CA THR A 91 -10.11 11.56 3.43
C THR A 91 -9.18 12.64 2.86
N ALA A 92 -8.02 12.87 3.49
CA ALA A 92 -7.13 13.98 3.14
C ALA A 92 -5.84 13.55 2.46
N THR A 93 -5.17 14.50 1.80
CA THR A 93 -3.80 14.37 1.29
C THR A 93 -2.84 15.19 2.14
N GLY A 94 -1.62 14.72 2.38
CA GLY A 94 -0.61 15.50 3.11
C GLY A 94 0.24 14.69 4.08
N THR A 95 0.44 15.21 5.28
CA THR A 95 1.25 14.58 6.34
C THR A 95 0.43 14.55 7.62
N THR A 96 0.55 13.48 8.42
CA THR A 96 -0.03 13.46 9.77
C THR A 96 0.55 14.59 10.62
N ALA A 97 -0.19 15.08 11.62
CA ALA A 97 0.30 16.18 12.45
C ALA A 97 0.06 15.97 13.95
N ASP A 98 -0.14 14.72 14.40
CA ASP A 98 -0.34 14.44 15.83
C ASP A 98 0.96 14.65 16.60
N PRO A 99 1.06 15.62 17.54
CA PRO A 99 2.28 15.83 18.31
C PRO A 99 2.58 14.67 19.27
N ALA A 100 1.60 13.81 19.56
CA ALA A 100 1.81 12.66 20.43
C ALA A 100 2.60 11.52 19.76
N ILE A 101 2.74 11.53 18.43
CA ILE A 101 3.52 10.55 17.66
C ILE A 101 4.84 11.16 17.18
N THR A 102 5.94 10.41 17.28
CA THR A 102 7.27 10.89 16.86
C THR A 102 7.50 10.77 15.36
N THR A 103 6.87 9.79 14.71
CA THR A 103 7.04 9.50 13.29
C THR A 103 5.78 9.89 12.53
N GLN A 104 5.82 11.06 11.88
CA GLN A 104 4.72 11.50 11.02
C GLN A 104 4.73 10.74 9.68
N THR A 105 3.55 10.37 9.20
CA THR A 105 3.38 9.74 7.88
C THR A 105 3.17 10.84 6.84
N SER A 106 4.11 11.00 5.92
CA SER A 106 4.00 11.91 4.78
C SER A 106 3.40 11.21 3.56
N GLY A 107 2.91 12.01 2.61
CA GLY A 107 2.35 11.48 1.36
C GLY A 107 1.02 10.75 1.54
N LEU A 108 0.23 11.13 2.55
CA LEU A 108 -1.13 10.64 2.73
C LEU A 108 -1.96 10.86 1.45
N GLN A 109 -2.82 9.89 1.17
CA GLN A 109 -3.85 9.93 0.13
C GLN A 109 -5.17 9.43 0.72
N PRO A 110 -6.32 9.74 0.11
CA PRO A 110 -7.58 9.11 0.52
C PRO A 110 -7.51 7.58 0.42
N GLY A 111 -7.97 6.87 1.45
CA GLY A 111 -7.92 5.41 1.50
C GLY A 111 -7.90 4.84 2.92
N PHE A 112 -7.89 3.51 3.05
CA PHE A 112 -7.79 2.89 4.37
C PHE A 112 -6.38 2.98 4.93
N TYR A 113 -6.28 3.27 6.22
CA TYR A 113 -5.03 3.27 6.99
C TYR A 113 -5.21 2.48 8.27
N TYR A 114 -4.13 1.86 8.74
CA TYR A 114 -4.06 1.30 10.09
C TYR A 114 -2.95 1.97 10.91
N PHE A 115 -3.15 2.09 12.21
CA PHE A 115 -2.14 2.59 13.13
C PHE A 115 -1.23 1.45 13.57
N SER A 116 0.04 1.50 13.17
CA SER A 116 1.07 0.55 13.58
C SER A 116 1.79 1.09 14.81
N ASN A 117 1.58 0.45 15.96
CA ASN A 117 2.23 0.78 17.22
C ASN A 117 2.74 -0.50 17.93
N PRO A 118 3.84 -1.10 17.45
CA PRO A 118 4.26 -2.45 17.89
C PRO A 118 4.58 -2.57 19.38
N THR A 119 4.96 -1.47 20.04
CA THR A 119 5.26 -1.42 21.47
C THR A 119 4.08 -0.90 22.30
N GLY A 120 2.94 -0.60 21.68
CA GLY A 120 1.81 0.03 22.34
C GLY A 120 1.23 -0.78 23.49
N SER A 121 1.27 -2.11 23.40
CA SER A 121 0.77 -3.02 24.45
C SER A 121 1.68 -3.15 25.67
N SER A 122 2.96 -2.78 25.57
CA SER A 122 3.90 -2.80 26.69
C SER A 122 4.15 -1.41 27.26
N THR A 123 4.00 -0.37 26.45
CA THR A 123 4.32 1.01 26.83
C THR A 123 3.09 1.84 27.16
N PHE A 124 1.90 1.44 26.68
CA PHE A 124 0.65 2.20 26.84
C PHE A 124 0.75 3.65 26.33
N THR A 125 1.50 3.86 25.25
CA THR A 125 1.65 5.16 24.57
C THR A 125 1.58 4.99 23.05
N VAL A 126 1.19 6.05 22.34
CA VAL A 126 1.18 6.15 20.87
C VAL A 126 2.51 6.68 20.29
N THR A 127 3.46 7.09 21.11
CA THR A 127 4.66 7.85 20.72
C THR A 127 5.51 7.20 19.65
N ALA A 128 5.65 5.87 19.68
CA ALA A 128 6.42 5.10 18.69
C ALA A 128 5.58 4.65 17.48
N GLY A 129 4.28 4.97 17.46
CA GLY A 129 3.37 4.55 16.41
C GLY A 129 3.41 5.43 15.17
N ARG A 130 2.88 4.89 14.07
CA ARG A 130 2.73 5.58 12.78
C ARG A 130 1.53 5.06 12.00
N TRP A 131 0.95 5.91 11.16
CA TRP A 131 -0.12 5.50 10.23
C TRP A 131 0.46 4.85 8.98
N LEU A 132 -0.09 3.71 8.57
CA LEU A 132 0.32 3.00 7.37
C LEU A 132 -0.90 2.71 6.49
N PRO A 133 -0.79 2.83 5.16
CA PRO A 133 -1.90 2.51 4.27
C PRO A 133 -2.24 1.02 4.39
N LEU A 134 -3.52 0.72 4.54
CA LEU A 134 -4.07 -0.63 4.52
C LEU A 134 -4.31 -1.01 3.05
N GLY A 135 -3.26 -1.53 2.43
CA GLY A 135 -3.19 -1.77 0.99
C GLY A 135 -2.51 -0.60 0.27
N ALA A 136 -1.34 -0.85 -0.32
CA ALA A 136 -0.78 0.09 -1.29
C ALA A 136 -1.54 -0.08 -2.61
N SER A 137 -1.75 1.01 -3.36
CA SER A 137 -2.02 0.89 -4.78
C SER A 137 -0.80 0.20 -5.41
N PRO A 138 -0.92 -1.00 -6.02
CA PRO A 138 0.21 -1.69 -6.64
C PRO A 138 0.74 -0.94 -7.88
N LYS A 139 0.08 0.16 -8.26
CA LYS A 139 0.44 0.98 -9.42
C LYS A 139 1.70 1.79 -9.12
N VAL A 140 2.72 1.58 -9.95
CA VAL A 140 3.95 2.38 -9.97
C VAL A 140 3.88 3.29 -11.19
N THR A 141 4.06 4.59 -10.99
CA THR A 141 4.19 5.55 -12.10
C THR A 141 5.66 5.69 -12.45
N ILE A 142 6.08 5.16 -13.59
CA ILE A 142 7.46 5.29 -14.06
C ILE A 142 7.56 6.58 -14.89
N GLY A 143 8.27 7.57 -14.35
CA GLY A 143 8.55 8.86 -15.00
C GLY A 143 10.00 8.98 -15.46
N THR A 144 10.42 10.17 -15.87
CA THR A 144 11.83 10.45 -16.23
C THR A 144 12.76 10.51 -15.02
N ALA A 145 12.20 10.72 -13.82
CA ALA A 145 12.89 10.55 -12.57
C ALA A 145 12.91 9.07 -12.16
N GLU A 146 13.99 8.65 -11.50
CA GLU A 146 14.10 7.32 -10.91
C GLU A 146 12.91 7.03 -9.98
N THR A 147 12.33 5.86 -10.15
CA THR A 147 11.19 5.40 -9.36
C THR A 147 11.48 4.03 -8.78
N THR A 148 11.21 3.87 -7.49
CA THR A 148 11.24 2.57 -6.80
C THR A 148 10.03 1.73 -7.23
N THR A 149 10.25 0.52 -7.72
CA THR A 149 9.15 -0.38 -8.10
C THR A 149 8.64 -1.20 -6.91
N ASN A 150 7.49 -1.86 -7.06
CA ASN A 150 6.97 -2.83 -6.08
C ASN A 150 7.62 -4.22 -6.23
N THR A 151 8.76 -4.31 -6.91
CA THR A 151 9.47 -5.56 -7.20
C THR A 151 10.82 -5.58 -6.48
N LEU A 152 11.08 -6.67 -5.77
CA LEU A 152 12.40 -7.01 -5.24
C LEU A 152 12.99 -8.14 -6.08
N ILE A 153 14.28 -8.06 -6.40
CA ILE A 153 15.00 -9.09 -7.12
C ILE A 153 15.88 -9.85 -6.15
N ASN A 154 15.62 -11.15 -6.00
CA ASN A 154 16.53 -12.02 -5.28
C ASN A 154 17.82 -12.17 -6.09
N THR A 155 18.93 -11.71 -5.52
CA THR A 155 20.26 -11.76 -6.16
C THR A 155 21.18 -12.80 -5.52
N GLY A 156 20.69 -13.49 -4.50
CA GLY A 156 21.38 -14.55 -3.77
C GLY A 156 20.57 -15.03 -2.57
N VAL A 157 21.04 -16.09 -1.90
CA VAL A 157 20.37 -16.66 -0.74
C VAL A 157 20.20 -15.60 0.36
N GLY A 158 18.97 -15.19 0.63
CA GLY A 158 18.62 -14.17 1.62
C GLY A 158 19.00 -12.73 1.24
N VAL A 159 19.38 -12.46 -0.02
CA VAL A 159 19.76 -11.12 -0.49
C VAL A 159 18.79 -10.64 -1.57
N ASP A 160 17.88 -9.76 -1.16
CA ASP A 160 16.97 -9.07 -2.07
C ASP A 160 17.47 -7.67 -2.36
N LYS A 161 17.41 -7.28 -3.64
CA LYS A 161 17.72 -5.93 -4.10
C LYS A 161 16.48 -5.25 -4.63
N GLN A 162 16.36 -3.95 -4.33
CA GLN A 162 15.30 -3.12 -4.86
C GLN A 162 15.44 -2.93 -6.38
N LEU A 163 14.37 -3.18 -7.14
CA LEU A 163 14.31 -2.84 -8.56
C LEU A 163 13.86 -1.39 -8.74
N TYR A 164 14.66 -0.62 -9.47
CA TYR A 164 14.37 0.76 -9.85
C TYR A 164 13.97 0.83 -11.33
N ALA A 165 13.18 1.82 -11.70
CA ALA A 165 12.81 2.07 -13.09
C ALA A 165 12.84 3.56 -13.43
N MET A 166 13.16 3.89 -14.68
CA MET A 166 13.02 5.23 -15.23
C MET A 166 12.62 5.19 -16.71
N LYS A 167 11.99 6.27 -17.18
CA LYS A 167 11.70 6.52 -18.59
C LYS A 167 12.76 7.40 -19.22
N GLY A 168 13.02 7.17 -20.49
CA GLY A 168 13.82 8.07 -21.31
C GLY A 168 13.50 7.90 -22.78
N THR A 169 14.29 8.57 -23.61
CA THR A 169 14.20 8.52 -25.07
C THR A 169 15.56 8.34 -25.69
N PHE A 170 15.63 7.70 -26.85
CA PHE A 170 16.81 7.71 -27.71
C PHE A 170 16.43 7.92 -29.17
N THR A 171 17.41 8.31 -29.99
CA THR A 171 17.25 8.47 -31.45
C THR A 171 18.04 7.37 -32.17
N ALA A 172 17.38 6.65 -33.08
CA ALA A 172 18.04 5.75 -34.01
C ALA A 172 18.36 6.49 -35.32
N SER A 173 19.52 6.23 -35.92
CA SER A 173 19.93 6.88 -37.17
C SER A 173 19.32 6.24 -38.42
N GLY A 174 18.79 5.01 -38.33
CA GLY A 174 18.43 4.21 -39.51
C GLY A 174 19.60 3.53 -40.21
N THR A 175 20.84 3.73 -39.71
CA THR A 175 22.07 3.24 -40.35
C THR A 175 23.04 2.54 -39.39
N SER A 176 22.79 2.62 -38.09
CA SER A 176 23.62 2.04 -37.04
C SER A 176 22.77 1.29 -36.03
N THR A 177 23.33 0.21 -35.47
CA THR A 177 22.75 -0.53 -34.35
C THR A 177 23.06 0.11 -33.01
N ALA A 178 24.06 1.00 -32.95
CA ALA A 178 24.46 1.71 -31.75
C ALA A 178 23.54 2.90 -31.47
N VAL A 179 23.05 2.98 -30.23
CA VAL A 179 22.20 4.07 -29.72
C VAL A 179 22.72 4.55 -28.36
N ASN A 180 22.19 5.67 -27.87
CA ASN A 180 22.54 6.22 -26.56
C ASN A 180 21.36 6.06 -25.59
N ILE A 181 21.54 5.22 -24.56
CA ILE A 181 20.56 5.00 -23.48
C ILE A 181 21.34 5.20 -22.17
N PRO A 182 21.54 6.43 -21.70
CA PRO A 182 22.44 6.71 -20.58
C PRO A 182 22.08 5.92 -19.32
N ALA A 183 23.07 5.30 -18.68
CA ALA A 183 22.87 4.58 -17.44
C ALA A 183 22.41 5.53 -16.31
N PRO A 184 21.30 5.22 -15.61
CA PRO A 184 20.94 5.93 -14.39
C PRO A 184 22.07 5.96 -13.35
N ALA A 185 22.11 7.01 -12.54
CA ALA A 185 23.12 7.18 -11.52
C ALA A 185 23.10 6.03 -10.50
N GLY A 186 24.27 5.39 -10.29
CA GLY A 186 24.41 4.27 -9.37
C GLY A 186 23.90 2.94 -9.89
N MET A 187 23.44 2.86 -11.15
CA MET A 187 23.10 1.60 -11.80
C MET A 187 24.29 0.64 -11.80
N THR A 188 24.10 -0.56 -11.29
CA THR A 188 25.11 -1.64 -11.32
C THR A 188 24.75 -2.75 -12.30
N THR A 189 23.46 -2.94 -12.58
CA THR A 189 22.99 -4.02 -13.47
C THR A 189 21.73 -3.60 -14.21
N LEU A 190 21.68 -3.84 -15.52
CA LEU A 190 20.46 -3.79 -16.31
C LEU A 190 19.63 -5.04 -16.01
N TYR A 191 18.42 -4.83 -15.48
CA TYR A 191 17.49 -5.92 -15.21
C TYR A 191 16.52 -6.13 -16.37
N GLY A 192 16.04 -5.03 -16.97
CA GLY A 192 15.09 -5.09 -18.06
C GLY A 192 15.03 -3.78 -18.85
N ILE A 193 14.54 -3.86 -20.08
CA ILE A 193 14.20 -2.69 -20.88
C ILE A 193 12.94 -2.98 -21.68
N THR A 194 12.07 -1.99 -21.82
CA THR A 194 10.98 -2.01 -22.81
C THR A 194 11.10 -0.78 -23.68
N ILE A 195 11.21 -0.98 -24.98
CA ILE A 195 11.35 0.07 -25.99
C ILE A 195 10.02 0.19 -26.71
N TYR A 196 9.56 1.43 -26.90
CA TYR A 196 8.33 1.76 -27.59
C TYR A 196 8.67 2.63 -28.80
N LYS A 197 7.92 2.45 -29.89
CA LYS A 197 7.97 3.40 -30.99
C LYS A 197 7.21 4.66 -30.56
N ALA A 198 7.89 5.80 -30.56
CA ALA A 198 7.31 7.04 -30.07
C ALA A 198 6.05 7.40 -30.87
N GLY A 199 5.00 7.84 -30.15
CA GLY A 199 3.73 8.26 -30.74
C GLY A 199 2.80 7.12 -31.19
N THR A 200 3.20 5.85 -31.13
CA THR A 200 2.32 4.71 -31.46
C THR A 200 1.83 3.94 -30.24
N ASN A 201 2.45 4.14 -29.06
CA ASN A 201 2.17 3.37 -27.83
C ASN A 201 2.31 1.85 -27.99
N THR A 202 3.01 1.39 -29.03
CA THR A 202 3.28 -0.03 -29.26
C THR A 202 4.67 -0.39 -28.77
N VAL A 203 4.78 -1.50 -28.04
CA VAL A 203 6.08 -2.10 -27.71
C VAL A 203 6.78 -2.46 -29.01
N TYR A 204 7.99 -1.93 -29.19
CA TYR A 204 8.84 -2.18 -30.35
C TYR A 204 9.83 -3.32 -30.07
N ASP A 205 10.43 -3.33 -28.88
CA ASP A 205 11.37 -4.38 -28.43
C ASP A 205 11.40 -4.44 -26.89
N ARG A 206 11.90 -5.54 -26.33
CA ARG A 206 12.12 -5.73 -24.88
C ARG A 206 13.57 -6.15 -24.57
N SER A 207 14.46 -6.02 -25.55
CA SER A 207 15.84 -6.47 -25.44
C SER A 207 16.83 -5.49 -26.05
N LEU A 208 18.09 -5.68 -25.67
CA LEU A 208 19.26 -5.10 -26.32
C LEU A 208 20.21 -6.25 -26.65
N TYR A 209 20.93 -6.15 -27.77
CA TYR A 209 22.00 -7.10 -28.11
C TYR A 209 23.13 -7.00 -27.08
N SER A 210 23.49 -5.77 -26.71
CA SER A 210 24.43 -5.51 -25.62
C SER A 210 24.17 -4.15 -24.97
N TYR A 211 24.59 -4.02 -23.73
CA TYR A 211 24.51 -2.78 -22.96
C TYR A 211 25.74 -2.64 -22.09
N THR A 212 26.37 -1.47 -22.13
CA THR A 212 27.46 -1.08 -21.23
C THR A 212 26.94 -0.03 -20.27
N VAL A 213 27.19 -0.22 -18.97
CA VAL A 213 26.84 0.75 -17.93
C VAL A 213 27.73 1.98 -18.07
N ALA A 214 27.26 2.96 -18.82
CA ALA A 214 27.94 4.21 -19.11
C ALA A 214 26.93 5.33 -19.38
N THR A 215 27.35 6.58 -19.19
CA THR A 215 26.54 7.78 -19.50
C THR A 215 26.82 8.35 -20.89
N SER A 216 27.84 7.83 -21.58
CA SER A 216 28.28 8.27 -22.90
C SER A 216 27.52 7.60 -24.05
N ALA A 217 27.48 8.27 -25.21
CA ALA A 217 26.84 7.75 -26.42
C ALA A 217 27.42 6.41 -26.90
N GLY A 218 26.56 5.57 -27.48
CA GLY A 218 26.94 4.25 -28.02
C GLY A 218 26.98 3.14 -26.97
N ASN A 219 26.44 3.37 -25.77
CA ASN A 219 26.46 2.42 -24.68
C ASN A 219 25.42 1.29 -24.82
N ALA A 220 24.55 1.33 -25.83
CA ALA A 220 23.55 0.31 -26.10
C ALA A 220 23.58 -0.11 -27.57
N ILE A 221 23.52 -1.42 -27.83
CA ILE A 221 23.35 -1.99 -29.16
C ILE A 221 21.95 -2.60 -29.26
N THR A 222 21.18 -2.10 -30.23
CA THR A 222 19.80 -2.52 -30.48
C THR A 222 19.71 -3.93 -31.06
N GLY A 223 18.64 -4.65 -30.73
CA GLY A 223 18.39 -6.04 -31.13
C GLY A 223 18.24 -6.98 -29.94
N SER A 224 18.39 -8.27 -30.20
CA SER A 224 18.29 -9.34 -29.19
C SER A 224 19.65 -9.99 -28.95
N PRO A 225 19.86 -10.78 -27.88
CA PRO A 225 21.18 -11.36 -27.55
C PRO A 225 21.85 -12.18 -28.67
N SER A 226 21.11 -12.59 -29.70
CA SER A 226 21.63 -13.36 -30.83
C SER A 226 21.77 -12.55 -32.13
N MET A 227 21.21 -11.35 -32.21
CA MET A 227 21.22 -10.54 -33.44
C MET A 227 21.05 -9.05 -33.14
N SER A 228 21.98 -8.24 -33.62
CA SER A 228 21.82 -6.78 -33.63
C SER A 228 20.93 -6.35 -34.80
N VAL A 229 20.14 -5.29 -34.60
CA VAL A 229 19.13 -4.83 -35.57
C VAL A 229 19.22 -3.33 -35.73
N VAL A 230 19.37 -2.84 -36.96
CA VAL A 230 19.31 -1.39 -37.22
C VAL A 230 17.86 -0.95 -37.14
N TYR A 231 17.52 -0.14 -36.14
CA TYR A 231 16.19 0.42 -36.03
C TYR A 231 15.98 1.53 -37.07
N PRO A 232 14.77 1.66 -37.66
CA PRO A 232 14.44 2.77 -38.55
C PRO A 232 14.73 4.12 -37.88
N SER A 233 15.12 5.09 -38.70
CA SER A 233 15.40 6.46 -38.21
C SER A 233 14.19 7.03 -37.48
N GLY A 234 14.42 7.56 -36.27
CA GLY A 234 13.35 8.12 -35.45
C GLY A 234 13.67 8.11 -33.96
N THR A 235 12.72 8.63 -33.19
CA THR A 235 12.77 8.65 -31.72
C THR A 235 12.00 7.48 -31.14
N TYR A 236 12.55 6.89 -30.09
CA TYR A 236 11.98 5.77 -29.35
C TYR A 236 11.93 6.12 -27.88
N ASP A 237 10.80 5.82 -27.24
CA ASP A 237 10.68 5.88 -25.79
C ASP A 237 11.16 4.57 -25.19
N TYR A 238 11.70 4.60 -23.97
CA TYR A 238 12.00 3.38 -23.24
C TYR A 238 11.64 3.50 -21.76
N VAL A 239 11.41 2.34 -21.15
CA VAL A 239 11.46 2.11 -19.71
C VAL A 239 12.66 1.22 -19.45
N ILE A 240 13.61 1.68 -18.64
CA ILE A 240 14.75 0.88 -18.18
C ILE A 240 14.52 0.48 -16.73
N GLU A 241 14.77 -0.78 -16.41
CA GLU A 241 14.66 -1.38 -15.08
C GLU A 241 16.04 -1.88 -14.65
N TYR A 242 16.46 -1.55 -13.43
CA TYR A 242 17.85 -1.74 -13.00
C TYR A 242 18.00 -1.91 -11.49
N LEU A 243 19.14 -2.50 -11.13
CA LEU A 243 19.59 -2.64 -9.74
C LEU A 243 20.70 -1.63 -9.43
N LYS A 244 20.84 -1.33 -8.13
CA LYS A 244 21.96 -0.59 -7.54
C LYS A 244 22.74 -1.51 -6.60
#